data_AF-A0AAW0JE16-F1
#
_entry.id   AF-A0AAW0JE16-F1
#
_cell.length_a   1.000
_cell.length_b   1.000
_cell.length_c   1.000
_cell.angle_alpha   90.00
_cell.angle_beta   90.00
_cell.angle_gamma   90.00
#
_symmetry.space_group_name_H-M   'P 1'
#
loop_
_entity.id
_entity.type
_entity.pdbx_description
1 polymer ?
#
loop_
_entity_poly.entity_id
_entity_poly.type
_entity_poly.pdbx_seq_one_letter_code
_entity_poly.pdbx_strand_id
1 'polypeptide(L)'
;MRFRARITSRSVLELFIQVSGTVTKLAKVCVLRVCPDRLCFCSTGLPGEARLWGEAKRGVFHHFCMEGVSEEFNEIYLELMSEHLARAIKNAGYASSLKLQLTNKLRPCLTVVVELASCPGHTRAMVHDLPVKVLPRRWWKECTEPRVWASDVSVYLPSLKTLKNMVERMANVGDRVLVEANLNGKMNLSVETNVVTIKSYFKNLGNPPKAVMDTTQGEDPENMVQVRVDNRKLLLFFEGQQINPTVALCNILSNTLLHLVLVHDGISLQYFIPAS
;
A
#
# COMPACT_ATOMS: atom_id res chain seq x y z
N MET A 1 26.72 -0.94 -5.08
CA MET A 1 25.34 -0.50 -4.81
C MET A 1 25.24 1.01 -4.93
N ARG A 2 24.50 1.48 -5.94
CA ARG A 2 24.12 2.88 -6.11
C ARG A 2 22.63 2.93 -6.39
N PHE A 3 21.96 3.93 -5.85
CA PHE A 3 20.55 4.19 -6.14
C PHE A 3 20.34 5.69 -6.18
N ARG A 4 19.69 6.17 -7.25
CA ARG A 4 19.28 7.54 -7.43
C ARG A 4 17.95 7.57 -8.17
N ALA A 5 16.93 8.15 -7.55
CA ALA A 5 15.64 8.43 -8.17
C ALA A 5 15.29 9.92 -8.06
N ARG A 6 14.57 10.46 -9.05
CA ARG A 6 14.05 11.84 -9.05
C ARG A 6 12.60 11.86 -9.48
N ILE A 7 11.78 12.56 -8.71
CA ILE A 7 10.38 12.87 -8.99
C ILE A 7 10.26 14.37 -9.20
N THR A 8 9.62 14.79 -10.29
CA THR A 8 9.39 16.20 -10.64
C THR A 8 7.91 16.53 -10.80
N SER A 9 7.06 15.54 -11.08
CA SER A 9 5.63 15.75 -11.22
C SER A 9 4.98 16.02 -9.85
N ARG A 10 4.24 17.13 -9.75
CA ARG A 10 3.56 17.52 -8.51
C ARG A 10 2.51 16.51 -8.07
N SER A 11 1.70 15.98 -8.99
CA SER A 11 0.68 14.97 -8.65
C SER A 11 1.34 13.74 -8.03
N VAL A 12 2.43 13.26 -8.63
CA VAL A 12 3.20 12.13 -8.13
C VAL A 12 3.85 12.41 -6.78
N LEU A 13 4.36 13.63 -6.54
CA LEU A 13 4.90 14.02 -5.23
C LEU A 13 3.83 13.96 -4.15
N GLU A 14 2.66 14.55 -4.41
CA GLU A 14 1.52 14.53 -3.48
C GLU A 14 1.09 13.08 -3.18
N LEU A 15 1.04 12.22 -4.20
CA LEU A 15 0.74 10.80 -4.04
C LEU A 15 1.81 10.06 -3.22
N PHE A 16 3.09 10.32 -3.48
CA PHE A 16 4.18 9.69 -2.74
C PHE A 16 4.16 10.10 -1.25
N ILE A 17 3.79 11.35 -0.95
CA ILE A 17 3.58 11.82 0.43
C ILE A 17 2.42 11.06 1.08
N GLN A 18 1.29 10.94 0.38
CA GLN A 18 0.12 10.23 0.89
C GLN A 18 0.45 8.76 1.16
N VAL A 19 1.08 8.06 0.20
CA VAL A 19 1.52 6.66 0.35
C VAL A 19 2.47 6.51 1.53
N SER A 20 3.47 7.39 1.67
CA SER A 20 4.39 7.34 2.81
C SER A 20 3.67 7.57 4.14
N GLY A 21 2.63 8.41 4.16
CA GLY A 21 1.75 8.61 5.31
C GLY A 21 0.97 7.35 5.66
N THR A 22 0.36 6.70 4.67
CA THR A 22 -0.35 5.43 4.82
C THR A 22 0.57 4.34 5.37
N VAL A 23 1.77 4.18 4.78
CA VAL A 23 2.76 3.19 5.23
C VAL A 23 3.14 3.40 6.69
N THR A 24 3.26 4.66 7.14
CA THR A 24 3.60 4.99 8.54
C THR A 24 2.52 4.58 9.53
N LYS A 25 1.24 4.61 9.12
CA LYS A 25 0.12 4.14 9.95
C LYS A 25 0.05 2.62 10.02
N LEU A 26 0.42 1.94 8.94
CA LEU A 26 0.30 0.49 8.80
C LEU A 26 1.51 -0.27 9.35
N ALA A 27 2.73 0.28 9.22
CA ALA A 27 3.95 -0.39 9.64
C ALA A 27 4.98 0.61 10.20
N LYS A 28 5.58 0.27 11.34
CA LYS A 28 6.67 1.07 11.95
C LYS A 28 7.99 0.92 11.18
N VAL A 29 8.27 -0.29 10.72
CA VAL A 29 9.46 -0.64 9.92
C VAL A 29 9.00 -0.99 8.52
N CYS A 30 9.65 -0.42 7.52
CA CYS A 30 9.38 -0.65 6.11
C CYS A 30 10.65 -1.08 5.41
N VAL A 31 10.51 -2.07 4.53
CA VAL A 31 11.57 -2.52 3.63
C VAL A 31 11.31 -1.92 2.25
N LEU A 32 12.25 -1.12 1.79
CA LEU A 32 12.30 -0.58 0.45
C LEU A 32 13.10 -1.53 -0.44
N ARG A 33 12.42 -2.14 -1.40
CA ARG A 33 13.04 -2.96 -2.45
C ARG A 33 13.17 -2.12 -3.72
N VAL A 34 14.41 -1.89 -4.12
CA VAL A 34 14.76 -1.20 -5.36
C VAL A 34 15.06 -2.25 -6.42
N CYS A 35 14.21 -2.33 -7.44
CA CYS A 35 14.40 -3.13 -8.63
C CYS A 35 14.67 -2.20 -9.83
N PRO A 36 15.23 -2.71 -10.95
CA PRO A 36 15.50 -1.89 -12.12
C PRO A 36 14.24 -1.24 -12.73
N ASP A 37 13.09 -1.91 -12.63
CA ASP A 37 11.84 -1.47 -13.26
C ASP A 37 10.80 -0.90 -12.29
N ARG A 38 11.01 -1.05 -10.98
CA ARG A 38 10.04 -0.68 -9.95
C ARG A 38 10.68 -0.44 -8.59
N LEU A 39 10.00 0.35 -7.78
CA LEU A 39 10.30 0.57 -6.37
C LEU A 39 9.18 -0.04 -5.54
N CYS A 40 9.49 -0.99 -4.67
CA CYS A 40 8.49 -1.65 -3.82
C CYS A 40 8.67 -1.29 -2.34
N PHE A 41 7.56 -1.16 -1.63
CA PHE A 41 7.47 -0.94 -0.19
C PHE A 41 6.84 -2.17 0.45
N CYS A 42 7.51 -2.75 1.43
CA CYS A 42 7.05 -3.98 2.06
C CYS A 42 7.06 -3.78 3.57
N SER A 43 5.99 -4.18 4.26
CA SER A 43 6.05 -4.33 5.72
C SER A 43 6.63 -5.70 6.08
N THR A 44 7.61 -5.74 6.97
CA THR A 44 8.06 -6.99 7.61
C THR A 44 7.08 -7.35 8.72
N GLY A 45 6.17 -8.29 8.44
CA GLY A 45 5.18 -8.77 9.40
C GLY A 45 5.28 -10.28 9.59
N LEU A 46 4.92 -10.77 10.78
CA LEU A 46 4.90 -12.20 11.05
C LEU A 46 3.85 -12.92 10.17
N PRO A 47 4.01 -14.22 9.87
CA PRO A 47 2.96 -14.99 9.22
C PRO A 47 1.70 -14.97 10.11
N GLY A 48 0.57 -14.50 9.55
CA GLY A 48 -0.69 -14.28 10.27
C GLY A 48 -0.96 -12.81 10.66
N GLU A 49 -0.02 -11.90 10.40
CA GLU A 49 -0.27 -10.46 10.50
C GLU A 49 -0.68 -9.86 9.15
N ALA A 50 -1.32 -8.69 9.21
CA ALA A 50 -1.64 -7.97 7.98
C ALA A 50 -0.36 -7.49 7.29
N ARG A 51 -0.30 -7.62 5.97
CA ARG A 51 0.87 -7.27 5.17
C ARG A 51 0.56 -6.15 4.20
N LEU A 52 1.47 -5.20 4.09
CA LEU A 52 1.44 -4.11 3.13
C LEU A 52 2.45 -4.36 2.02
N TRP A 53 1.99 -4.23 0.78
CA TRP A 53 2.83 -4.25 -0.41
C TRP A 53 2.49 -3.05 -1.30
N GLY A 54 3.38 -2.07 -1.35
CA GLY A 54 3.29 -0.94 -2.27
C GLY A 54 4.24 -1.13 -3.45
N GLU A 55 3.84 -0.73 -4.65
CA GLU A 55 4.69 -0.74 -5.83
C GLU A 55 4.54 0.58 -6.60
N ALA A 56 5.66 1.24 -6.86
CA ALA A 56 5.75 2.39 -7.76
C ALA A 56 6.53 1.98 -9.02
N LYS A 57 5.88 2.07 -10.18
CA LYS A 57 6.50 1.74 -11.48
C LYS A 57 7.60 2.75 -11.81
N ARG A 58 8.60 2.34 -12.60
CA ARG A 58 9.67 3.24 -13.09
C ARG A 58 9.13 4.52 -13.76
N GLY A 59 8.01 4.44 -14.48
CA GLY A 59 7.40 5.59 -15.17
C GLY A 59 6.96 6.74 -14.25
N VAL A 60 6.87 6.49 -12.95
CA VAL A 60 6.60 7.49 -11.90
C VAL A 60 7.80 8.43 -11.69
N PHE A 61 9.01 7.98 -12.03
CA PHE A 61 10.27 8.70 -11.79
C PHE A 61 10.81 9.30 -13.09
N HIS A 62 11.14 10.59 -13.08
CA HIS A 62 11.78 11.27 -14.22
C HIS A 62 13.22 10.77 -14.44
N HIS A 63 13.91 10.43 -13.35
CA HIS A 63 15.23 9.80 -13.42
C HIS A 63 15.24 8.65 -12.42
N PHE A 64 15.65 7.47 -12.86
CA PHE A 64 15.78 6.30 -12.02
C PHE A 64 17.01 5.52 -12.46
N CYS A 65 18.02 5.50 -11.60
CA CYS A 65 19.29 4.81 -11.82
C CYS A 65 19.58 3.95 -10.60
N MET A 66 19.84 2.67 -10.83
CA MET A 66 20.21 1.75 -9.78
C MET A 66 21.28 0.78 -10.28
N GLU A 67 22.25 0.49 -9.42
CA GLU A 67 23.29 -0.50 -9.63
C GLU A 67 23.33 -1.37 -8.37
N GLY A 68 23.04 -2.66 -8.50
CA GLY A 68 23.00 -3.62 -7.42
C GLY A 68 24.38 -3.98 -6.88
N VAL A 69 24.48 -5.19 -6.32
CA VAL A 69 25.76 -5.75 -5.86
C VAL A 69 26.47 -6.52 -6.98
N SER A 70 25.71 -7.12 -7.90
CA SER A 70 26.21 -7.93 -9.03
C SER A 70 25.19 -7.88 -10.18
N GLU A 71 25.63 -8.18 -11.40
CA GLU A 71 24.78 -8.23 -12.60
C GLU A 71 23.68 -9.30 -12.50
N GLU A 72 23.94 -10.43 -11.83
CA GLU A 72 22.96 -11.50 -11.59
C GLU A 72 21.92 -11.13 -10.53
N PHE A 73 22.26 -10.23 -9.60
CA PHE A 73 21.41 -9.84 -8.47
C PHE A 73 21.33 -8.31 -8.39
N ASN A 74 20.69 -7.73 -9.41
CA ASN A 74 20.55 -6.29 -9.57
C ASN A 74 19.36 -5.74 -8.76
N GLU A 75 19.28 -6.10 -7.47
CA GLU A 75 18.25 -5.62 -6.54
C GLU A 75 18.88 -5.13 -5.24
N ILE A 76 18.26 -4.12 -4.62
CA ILE A 76 18.72 -3.54 -3.34
C ILE A 76 17.57 -3.56 -2.36
N TYR A 77 17.79 -4.15 -1.19
CA TYR A 77 16.83 -4.18 -0.09
C TYR A 77 17.33 -3.31 1.06
N LEU A 78 16.53 -2.31 1.44
CA LEU A 78 16.85 -1.34 2.49
C LEU A 78 15.75 -1.34 3.53
N GLU A 79 16.08 -1.63 4.78
CA GLU A 79 15.18 -1.50 5.92
C GLU A 79 15.31 -0.09 6.51
N LEU A 80 14.16 0.57 6.74
CA LEU A 80 14.09 1.90 7.35
C LEU A 80 12.84 2.08 8.21
N MET A 81 12.88 3.03 9.12
CA MET A 81 11.70 3.44 9.89
C MET A 81 10.78 4.27 8.99
N SER A 82 9.50 3.89 8.90
CA SER A 82 8.52 4.56 8.05
C SER A 82 8.30 6.03 8.45
N GLU A 83 8.33 6.32 9.75
CA GLU A 83 8.21 7.69 10.29
C GLU A 83 9.30 8.63 9.78
N HIS A 84 10.53 8.13 9.60
CA HIS A 84 11.64 8.92 9.11
C HIS A 84 11.43 9.33 7.65
N LEU A 85 10.91 8.40 6.84
CA LEU A 85 10.56 8.67 5.44
C LEU A 85 9.42 9.68 5.35
N ALA A 86 8.32 9.45 6.06
CA ALA A 86 7.17 10.35 6.03
C ALA A 86 7.53 11.77 6.49
N ARG A 87 8.37 11.88 7.53
CA ARG A 87 8.82 13.19 8.04
C ARG A 87 9.70 13.93 7.04
N ALA A 88 10.60 13.23 6.34
CA ALA A 88 11.49 13.84 5.35
C ALA A 88 10.73 14.37 4.11
N ILE A 89 9.63 13.70 3.74
CA ILE A 89 8.90 14.01 2.51
C ILE A 89 7.64 14.86 2.78
N LYS A 90 7.23 15.03 4.05
CA LYS A 90 6.06 15.84 4.44
C LYS A 90 6.02 17.23 3.78
N ASN A 91 7.18 17.88 3.66
CA ASN A 91 7.28 19.23 3.08
C ASN A 91 7.47 19.24 1.56
N ALA A 92 7.54 18.07 0.91
CA ALA A 92 7.75 17.95 -0.53
C ALA A 92 6.51 18.33 -1.36
N GLY A 93 5.34 18.58 -0.75
CA GLY A 93 4.14 18.99 -1.48
C GLY A 93 4.27 20.36 -2.16
N TYR A 94 5.16 21.22 -1.63
CA TYR A 94 5.51 22.52 -2.23
C TYR A 94 6.84 22.49 -2.99
N ALA A 95 7.41 21.30 -3.19
CA ALA A 95 8.70 21.14 -3.84
C ALA A 95 8.56 21.12 -5.36
N SER A 96 9.58 21.62 -6.06
CA SER A 96 9.74 21.48 -7.50
C SER A 96 10.32 20.12 -7.88
N SER A 97 11.16 19.52 -7.02
CA SER A 97 11.59 18.14 -7.20
C SER A 97 12.00 17.43 -5.91
N LEU A 98 11.86 16.11 -5.91
CA LEU A 98 12.31 15.21 -4.86
C LEU A 98 13.36 14.27 -5.44
N LYS A 99 14.54 14.20 -4.83
CA LYS A 99 15.58 13.23 -5.17
C LYS A 99 15.79 12.27 -4.01
N LEU A 100 15.84 10.98 -4.31
CA LEU A 100 16.18 9.91 -3.38
C LEU A 100 17.53 9.36 -3.81
N GLN A 101 18.52 9.35 -2.91
CA GLN A 101 19.84 8.83 -3.21
C GLN A 101 20.36 7.97 -2.07
N LEU A 102 20.84 6.77 -2.38
CA LEU A 102 21.57 5.96 -1.42
C LEU A 102 23.00 6.51 -1.30
N THR A 103 23.37 6.94 -0.11
CA THR A 103 24.71 7.43 0.23
C THR A 103 25.32 6.60 1.35
N ASN A 104 26.64 6.52 1.37
CA ASN A 104 27.36 5.90 2.47
C ASN A 104 28.25 6.98 3.11
N LYS A 105 27.77 7.58 4.20
CA LYS A 105 28.52 8.56 4.98
C LYS A 105 29.27 7.81 6.08
N LEU A 106 28.85 7.98 7.34
CA LEU A 106 29.33 7.16 8.47
C LEU A 106 28.61 5.79 8.54
N ARG A 107 27.39 5.75 8.02
CA ARG A 107 26.51 4.59 7.93
C ARG A 107 25.72 4.71 6.61
N PRO A 108 25.22 3.60 6.05
CA PRO A 108 24.37 3.66 4.87
C PRO A 108 23.11 4.49 5.19
N CYS A 109 22.89 5.53 4.39
CA CYS A 109 21.77 6.44 4.53
C CYS A 109 21.03 6.61 3.21
N LEU A 110 19.71 6.69 3.26
CA LEU A 110 18.90 7.19 2.16
C LEU A 110 18.79 8.70 2.31
N THR A 111 19.56 9.43 1.52
CA THR A 111 19.52 10.89 1.44
C THR A 111 18.34 11.31 0.58
N VAL A 112 17.39 12.01 1.20
CA VAL A 112 16.22 12.62 0.56
C VAL A 112 16.50 14.11 0.37
N VAL A 113 16.56 14.57 -0.87
CA VAL A 113 16.74 15.98 -1.22
C VAL A 113 15.45 16.54 -1.77
N VAL A 114 14.86 17.49 -1.06
CA VAL A 114 13.63 18.20 -1.45
C VAL A 114 14.03 19.57 -1.95
N GLU A 115 13.90 19.81 -3.26
CA GLU A 115 14.13 21.12 -3.87
C GLU A 115 12.83 21.94 -3.81
N LEU A 116 12.83 23.00 -3.02
CA LEU A 116 11.70 23.92 -2.90
C LEU A 116 11.80 25.01 -3.96
N ALA A 117 10.68 25.31 -4.59
CA ALA A 117 10.56 26.51 -5.41
C ALA A 117 10.56 27.73 -4.48
N SER A 118 11.68 28.44 -4.39
CA SER A 118 11.75 29.76 -3.76
C SER A 118 11.79 30.85 -4.84
N CYS A 119 11.91 32.11 -4.43
CA CYS A 119 11.90 33.29 -5.30
C CYS A 119 12.78 33.10 -6.56
N PRO A 120 12.43 33.75 -7.69
CA PRO A 120 13.17 33.58 -8.94
C PRO A 120 14.67 33.82 -8.74
N GLY A 121 15.47 32.78 -9.04
CA GLY A 121 16.94 32.79 -8.92
C GLY A 121 17.53 32.07 -7.71
N HIS A 122 16.73 31.68 -6.70
CA HIS A 122 17.23 30.95 -5.53
C HIS A 122 16.46 29.64 -5.35
N THR A 123 17.14 28.50 -5.42
CA THR A 123 16.55 27.19 -5.09
C THR A 123 16.98 26.79 -3.70
N ARG A 124 16.02 26.59 -2.79
CA ARG A 124 16.31 26.11 -1.43
C ARG A 124 16.16 24.60 -1.43
N ALA A 125 17.23 23.87 -1.13
CA ALA A 125 17.19 22.42 -0.98
C ALA A 125 17.17 22.05 0.51
N MET A 126 16.22 21.21 0.91
CA MET A 126 16.23 20.52 2.20
C MET A 126 16.81 19.13 2.00
N VAL A 127 17.82 18.77 2.79
CA VAL A 127 18.49 17.47 2.71
C VAL A 127 18.23 16.71 4.01
N HIS A 128 17.63 15.53 3.90
CA HIS A 128 17.38 14.64 5.02
C HIS A 128 18.15 13.34 4.82
N ASP A 129 19.07 13.02 5.73
CA ASP A 129 19.77 11.74 5.71
C ASP A 129 19.05 10.73 6.61
N LEU A 130 18.38 9.76 5.99
CA LEU A 130 17.65 8.72 6.72
C LEU A 130 18.56 7.52 6.95
N PRO A 131 18.81 7.08 8.19
CA PRO A 131 19.58 5.87 8.43
C PRO A 131 18.84 4.67 7.86
N VAL A 132 19.53 3.84 7.07
CA VAL A 132 18.98 2.60 6.52
C VAL A 132 19.85 1.43 6.87
N LYS A 133 19.26 0.23 6.94
CA LYS A 133 19.99 -1.03 7.10
C LYS A 133 19.87 -1.81 5.81
N VAL A 134 21.02 -2.12 5.19
CA VAL A 134 21.04 -2.96 3.99
C VAL A 134 20.73 -4.39 4.39
N LEU A 135 19.69 -4.98 3.81
CA LEU A 135 19.27 -6.33 4.16
C LEU A 135 20.13 -7.38 3.45
N PRO A 136 20.64 -8.39 4.17
CA PRO A 136 21.40 -9.47 3.58
C PRO A 136 20.50 -10.40 2.75
N ARG A 137 21.10 -11.06 1.75
CA ARG A 137 20.41 -11.91 0.75
C ARG A 137 19.51 -13.00 1.33
N ARG A 138 19.89 -13.52 2.49
CA ARG A 138 19.13 -14.54 3.22
C ARG A 138 17.70 -14.11 3.55
N TRP A 139 17.44 -12.81 3.71
CA TRP A 139 16.10 -12.28 4.02
C TRP A 139 15.32 -11.80 2.79
N TRP A 140 15.91 -11.85 1.59
CA TRP A 140 15.24 -11.39 0.37
C TRP A 140 14.01 -12.24 0.03
N LYS A 141 14.02 -13.53 0.38
CA LYS A 141 12.89 -14.45 0.20
C LYS A 141 11.66 -14.07 1.04
N GLU A 142 11.87 -13.42 2.19
CA GLU A 142 10.77 -12.99 3.06
C GLU A 142 10.14 -11.68 2.58
N CYS A 143 10.88 -10.91 1.79
CA CYS A 143 10.47 -9.61 1.23
C CYS A 143 9.98 -9.74 -0.22
N THR A 144 9.39 -10.89 -0.58
CA THR A 144 8.78 -11.09 -1.89
C THR A 144 7.31 -10.68 -1.88
N GLU A 145 6.81 -10.28 -3.05
CA GLU A 145 5.40 -10.00 -3.25
C GLU A 145 4.56 -11.21 -2.80
N PRO A 146 3.53 -11.00 -1.97
CA PRO A 146 2.60 -12.06 -1.63
C PRO A 146 1.96 -12.58 -2.92
N ARG A 147 2.00 -13.91 -3.13
CA ARG A 147 1.33 -14.51 -4.29
C ARG A 147 -0.16 -14.18 -4.20
N VAL A 148 -0.67 -13.42 -5.17
CA VAL A 148 -2.10 -13.14 -5.29
C VAL A 148 -2.77 -14.46 -5.64
N TRP A 149 -3.50 -15.04 -4.69
CA TRP A 149 -4.31 -16.24 -4.94
C TRP A 149 -5.52 -15.83 -5.80
N ALA A 150 -6.00 -16.73 -6.67
CA ALA A 150 -7.24 -16.52 -7.39
C ALA A 150 -8.34 -16.23 -6.37
N SER A 151 -8.85 -14.99 -6.38
CA SER A 151 -9.85 -14.56 -5.42
C SER A 151 -11.22 -15.09 -5.83
N ASP A 152 -11.99 -15.61 -4.86
CA ASP A 152 -13.33 -16.15 -5.12
C ASP A 152 -14.24 -15.05 -5.70
N VAL A 153 -14.21 -13.88 -5.04
CA VAL A 153 -14.95 -12.68 -5.44
C VAL A 153 -14.03 -11.46 -5.42
N SER A 154 -14.14 -10.64 -6.47
CA SER A 154 -13.56 -9.31 -6.56
C SER A 154 -14.66 -8.30 -6.83
N VAL A 155 -14.68 -7.21 -6.06
CA VAL A 155 -15.67 -6.12 -6.18
C VAL A 155 -14.97 -4.78 -6.06
N TYR A 156 -15.45 -3.74 -6.75
CA TYR A 156 -14.92 -2.40 -6.51
C TYR A 156 -15.33 -1.87 -5.13
N LEU A 157 -14.45 -1.12 -4.48
CA LEU A 157 -14.77 -0.48 -3.22
C LEU A 157 -15.64 0.78 -3.44
N PRO A 158 -16.64 1.04 -2.59
CA PRO A 158 -17.28 2.34 -2.53
C PRO A 158 -16.29 3.42 -2.07
N SER A 159 -16.75 4.68 -2.00
CA SER A 159 -15.97 5.81 -1.49
C SER A 159 -15.25 5.45 -0.19
N LEU A 160 -13.91 5.52 -0.22
CA LEU A 160 -13.05 5.19 0.93
C LEU A 160 -13.39 6.05 2.16
N LYS A 161 -13.87 7.28 1.97
CA LYS A 161 -14.33 8.15 3.06
C LYS A 161 -15.56 7.60 3.76
N THR A 162 -16.52 7.09 2.99
CA THR A 162 -17.74 6.48 3.53
C THR A 162 -17.41 5.19 4.26
N LEU A 163 -16.55 4.35 3.68
CA LEU A 163 -16.07 3.13 4.31
C LEU A 163 -15.36 3.43 5.63
N LYS A 164 -14.43 4.39 5.64
CA LYS A 164 -13.74 4.82 6.85
C LYS A 164 -14.73 5.16 7.96
N ASN A 165 -15.71 6.02 7.70
CA ASN A 165 -16.68 6.46 8.70
C ASN A 165 -17.52 5.29 9.24
N MET A 166 -17.85 4.30 8.40
CA MET A 166 -18.60 3.11 8.83
C MET A 166 -17.74 2.18 9.68
N VAL A 167 -16.51 1.92 9.24
CA VAL A 167 -15.53 1.08 9.95
C VAL A 167 -15.19 1.68 11.31
N GLU A 168 -15.03 3.00 11.40
CA GLU A 168 -14.79 3.72 12.66
C GLU A 168 -15.93 3.51 13.66
N ARG A 169 -17.19 3.61 13.21
CA ARG A 169 -18.37 3.33 14.04
C ARG A 169 -18.42 1.86 14.46
N MET A 170 -18.11 0.95 13.55
CA MET A 170 -18.07 -0.49 13.80
C MET A 170 -16.96 -0.86 14.80
N ALA A 171 -15.81 -0.18 14.76
CA ALA A 171 -14.66 -0.42 15.65
C ALA A 171 -14.95 -0.08 17.11
N ASN A 172 -15.88 0.86 17.35
CA ASN A 172 -16.35 1.15 18.70
C ASN A 172 -17.29 0.07 19.26
N VAL A 173 -17.88 -0.77 18.40
CA VAL A 173 -18.86 -1.79 18.81
C VAL A 173 -18.21 -3.16 18.92
N GLY A 174 -17.36 -3.55 17.98
CA GLY A 174 -16.74 -4.87 17.98
C GLY A 174 -15.38 -4.92 17.29
N ASP A 175 -14.54 -5.85 17.76
CA ASP A 175 -13.19 -6.07 17.25
C ASP A 175 -13.15 -6.83 15.91
N ARG A 176 -14.25 -7.49 15.51
CA ARG A 176 -14.32 -8.30 14.29
C ARG A 176 -15.41 -7.80 13.36
N VAL A 177 -15.09 -7.67 12.08
CA VAL A 177 -16.04 -7.33 11.00
C VAL A 177 -16.14 -8.50 10.05
N LEU A 178 -17.38 -8.87 9.72
CA LEU A 178 -17.70 -9.75 8.62
C LEU A 178 -17.85 -8.92 7.35
N VAL A 179 -17.00 -9.20 6.37
CA VAL A 179 -17.05 -8.60 5.03
C VAL A 179 -17.64 -9.63 4.09
N GLU A 180 -18.72 -9.27 3.42
CA GLU A 180 -19.40 -10.12 2.45
C GLU A 180 -19.39 -9.43 1.08
N ALA A 181 -19.19 -10.17 -0.01
CA ALA A 181 -19.37 -9.64 -1.36
C ALA A 181 -19.87 -10.71 -2.32
N ASN A 182 -20.49 -10.26 -3.42
CA ASN A 182 -20.95 -11.13 -4.49
C ASN A 182 -20.43 -10.70 -5.88
N LEU A 183 -20.74 -11.50 -6.89
CA LEU A 183 -20.37 -11.26 -8.29
C LEU A 183 -21.27 -10.23 -8.99
N ASN A 184 -22.27 -9.67 -8.29
CA ASN A 184 -23.24 -8.71 -8.80
C ASN A 184 -23.08 -7.30 -8.19
N GLY A 185 -21.88 -6.98 -7.70
CA GLY A 185 -21.52 -5.65 -7.22
C GLY A 185 -22.21 -5.25 -5.92
N LYS A 186 -22.63 -6.23 -5.10
CA LYS A 186 -23.13 -6.02 -3.75
C LYS A 186 -22.04 -6.40 -2.75
N MET A 187 -21.87 -5.58 -1.73
CA MET A 187 -20.93 -5.80 -0.64
C MET A 187 -21.61 -5.44 0.68
N ASN A 188 -21.43 -6.25 1.72
CA ASN A 188 -21.92 -5.95 3.05
C ASN A 188 -20.77 -5.91 4.05
N LEU A 189 -20.92 -5.05 5.05
CA LEU A 189 -20.08 -5.03 6.24
C LEU A 189 -20.99 -5.25 7.44
N SER A 190 -20.66 -6.24 8.28
CA SER A 190 -21.43 -6.49 9.49
C SER A 190 -20.56 -6.72 10.71
N VAL A 191 -21.04 -6.22 11.84
CA VAL A 191 -20.49 -6.47 13.18
C VAL A 191 -21.64 -6.94 14.04
N GLU A 192 -21.47 -8.13 14.62
CA GLU A 192 -22.44 -8.74 15.52
C GLU A 192 -21.80 -8.86 16.91
N THR A 193 -22.49 -8.32 17.91
CA THR A 193 -22.13 -8.42 19.32
C THR A 193 -23.35 -8.79 20.14
N ASN A 194 -23.15 -9.14 21.41
CA ASN A 194 -24.24 -9.51 22.31
C ASN A 194 -25.28 -8.39 22.53
N VAL A 195 -24.95 -7.14 22.21
CA VAL A 195 -25.80 -5.97 22.50
C VAL A 195 -26.36 -5.34 21.22
N VAL A 196 -25.54 -5.20 20.18
CA VAL A 196 -25.91 -4.52 18.93
C VAL A 196 -25.38 -5.28 17.72
N THR A 197 -26.21 -5.36 16.68
CA THR A 197 -25.80 -5.81 15.35
C THR A 197 -25.86 -4.64 14.38
N ILE A 198 -24.73 -4.29 13.78
CA ILE A 198 -24.66 -3.27 12.74
C ILE A 198 -24.41 -3.99 11.41
N LYS A 199 -25.30 -3.79 10.43
CA LYS A 199 -25.11 -4.25 9.05
C LYS A 199 -25.21 -3.07 8.10
N SER A 200 -24.22 -2.93 7.23
CA SER A 200 -24.16 -1.90 6.18
C SER A 200 -24.18 -2.58 4.82
N TYR A 201 -25.04 -2.10 3.94
CA TYR A 201 -25.25 -2.67 2.61
C TYR A 201 -24.77 -1.69 1.54
N PHE A 202 -23.87 -2.14 0.68
CA PHE A 202 -23.40 -1.41 -0.49
C PHE A 202 -23.87 -2.11 -1.75
N LYS A 203 -24.47 -1.34 -2.65
CA LYS A 203 -25.04 -1.82 -3.92
C LYS A 203 -24.42 -1.04 -5.07
N ASN A 204 -24.47 -1.61 -6.27
CA ASN A 204 -24.02 -0.98 -7.52
C ASN A 204 -22.52 -0.65 -7.56
N LEU A 205 -21.68 -1.51 -6.96
CA LEU A 205 -20.23 -1.32 -6.96
C LEU A 205 -19.58 -1.77 -8.27
N GLY A 206 -20.21 -2.70 -9.00
CA GLY A 206 -19.63 -3.35 -10.16
C GLY A 206 -18.51 -4.34 -9.80
N ASN A 207 -18.14 -5.18 -10.76
CA ASN A 207 -17.09 -6.19 -10.58
C ASN A 207 -16.08 -6.05 -11.72
N PRO A 208 -14.77 -6.19 -11.45
CA PRO A 208 -13.80 -6.30 -12.52
C PRO A 208 -14.07 -7.58 -13.33
N PRO A 209 -13.80 -7.57 -14.65
CA PRO A 209 -13.91 -8.78 -15.45
C PRO A 209 -12.93 -9.83 -14.92
N LYS A 210 -13.43 -11.03 -14.56
CA LYS A 210 -12.56 -12.16 -14.20
C LYS A 210 -11.63 -12.43 -15.39
N ALA A 211 -10.32 -12.52 -15.15
CA ALA A 211 -9.38 -13.02 -16.15
C ALA A 211 -9.83 -14.44 -16.50
N VAL A 212 -10.07 -14.69 -17.78
CA VAL A 212 -10.65 -15.93 -18.32
C VAL A 212 -9.64 -17.07 -18.20
N MET A 213 -9.47 -17.66 -17.00
CA MET A 213 -8.86 -18.98 -16.79
C MET A 213 -9.36 -19.55 -15.44
N ASP A 214 -10.61 -19.99 -15.42
CA ASP A 214 -11.01 -21.34 -15.01
C ASP A 214 -12.53 -21.35 -14.86
N THR A 215 -13.15 -22.10 -15.75
CA THR A 215 -14.58 -22.39 -15.74
C THR A 215 -14.86 -23.38 -14.62
N THR A 216 -14.99 -22.90 -13.39
CA THR A 216 -15.86 -23.59 -12.43
C THR A 216 -17.29 -23.16 -12.71
N GLN A 217 -17.99 -24.05 -13.42
CA GLN A 217 -19.43 -24.00 -13.58
C GLN A 217 -20.10 -23.89 -12.21
N GLY A 218 -20.99 -22.90 -12.01
CA GLY A 218 -22.05 -23.00 -11.01
C GLY A 218 -21.88 -22.30 -9.66
N GLU A 219 -21.14 -21.18 -9.56
CA GLU A 219 -21.37 -20.28 -8.42
C GLU A 219 -22.53 -19.34 -8.72
N ASP A 220 -23.61 -19.44 -7.94
CA ASP A 220 -24.73 -18.52 -8.04
C ASP A 220 -24.22 -17.07 -7.90
N PRO A 221 -24.52 -16.18 -8.86
CA PRO A 221 -24.01 -14.81 -8.85
C PRO A 221 -24.54 -13.97 -7.67
N GLU A 222 -25.55 -14.48 -6.96
CA GLU A 222 -26.08 -13.90 -5.73
C GLU A 222 -25.43 -14.45 -4.45
N ASN A 223 -24.68 -15.55 -4.53
CA ASN A 223 -24.01 -16.12 -3.37
C ASN A 223 -23.01 -15.11 -2.79
N MET A 224 -23.09 -14.90 -1.47
CA MET A 224 -22.23 -13.97 -0.76
C MET A 224 -21.05 -14.73 -0.17
N VAL A 225 -19.86 -14.46 -0.70
CA VAL A 225 -18.61 -14.94 -0.10
C VAL A 225 -18.27 -14.03 1.07
N GLN A 226 -17.93 -14.64 2.20
CA GLN A 226 -17.70 -13.95 3.45
C GLN A 226 -16.29 -14.17 3.99
N VAL A 227 -15.76 -13.15 4.66
CA VAL A 227 -14.52 -13.23 5.42
C VAL A 227 -14.64 -12.41 6.71
N ARG A 228 -14.19 -12.99 7.83
CA ARG A 228 -14.13 -12.29 9.12
C ARG A 228 -12.74 -11.74 9.31
N VAL A 229 -12.63 -10.44 9.54
CA VAL A 229 -11.34 -9.76 9.72
C VAL A 229 -11.33 -8.92 10.99
N ASP A 230 -10.12 -8.68 11.49
CA ASP A 230 -9.86 -7.75 12.58
C ASP A 230 -10.18 -6.32 12.13
N ASN A 231 -11.14 -5.71 12.82
CA ASN A 231 -11.65 -4.39 12.51
C ASN A 231 -10.60 -3.29 12.74
N ARG A 232 -9.70 -3.46 13.72
CA ARG A 232 -8.64 -2.47 14.00
C ARG A 232 -7.65 -2.42 12.84
N LYS A 233 -7.30 -3.57 12.26
CA LYS A 233 -6.41 -3.66 11.09
C LYS A 233 -7.03 -3.01 9.86
N LEU A 234 -8.34 -3.17 9.69
CA LEU A 234 -9.11 -2.58 8.60
C LEU A 234 -9.26 -1.07 8.79
N LEU A 235 -9.52 -0.59 10.01
CA LEU A 235 -9.55 0.83 10.36
C LEU A 235 -8.20 1.51 10.10
N LEU A 236 -7.08 0.91 10.55
CA LEU A 236 -5.73 1.45 10.31
C LEU A 236 -5.45 1.69 8.82
N PHE A 237 -5.94 0.80 7.95
CA PHE A 237 -5.84 0.97 6.51
C PHE A 237 -6.63 2.19 6.04
N PHE A 238 -7.91 2.30 6.38
CA PHE A 238 -8.75 3.42 5.94
C PHE A 238 -8.37 4.77 6.57
N GLU A 239 -7.84 4.79 7.79
CA GLU A 239 -7.29 5.99 8.40
C GLU A 239 -6.04 6.51 7.68
N GLY A 240 -5.21 5.58 7.19
CA GLY A 240 -4.03 5.90 6.41
C GLY A 240 -4.35 6.44 5.01
N GLN A 241 -5.50 6.07 4.42
CA GLN A 241 -5.82 6.47 3.06
C GLN A 241 -6.25 7.94 2.95
N GLN A 242 -5.34 8.77 2.42
CA GLN A 242 -5.64 10.09 1.87
C GLN A 242 -5.64 10.12 0.34
N ILE A 243 -5.38 8.95 -0.28
CA ILE A 243 -5.32 8.77 -1.72
C ILE A 243 -6.76 8.70 -2.25
N ASN A 244 -7.02 9.38 -3.37
CA ASN A 244 -8.22 9.16 -4.17
C ASN A 244 -7.86 8.21 -5.31
N PRO A 245 -7.95 6.88 -5.10
CA PRO A 245 -7.49 5.93 -6.09
C PRO A 245 -8.34 5.99 -7.37
N THR A 246 -7.70 5.71 -8.50
CA THR A 246 -8.41 5.53 -9.77
C THR A 246 -9.16 4.20 -9.78
N VAL A 247 -8.55 3.18 -9.17
CA VAL A 247 -9.14 1.85 -9.02
C VAL A 247 -8.97 1.41 -7.57
N ALA A 248 -10.07 1.03 -6.93
CA ALA A 248 -10.09 0.47 -5.60
C ALA A 248 -10.84 -0.87 -5.64
N LEU A 249 -10.16 -1.96 -5.33
CA LEU A 249 -10.69 -3.31 -5.37
C LEU A 249 -10.65 -3.95 -3.99
N CYS A 250 -11.67 -4.76 -3.73
CA CYS A 250 -11.81 -5.64 -2.59
C CYS A 250 -11.89 -7.07 -3.11
N ASN A 251 -10.85 -7.84 -2.85
CA ASN A 251 -10.74 -9.24 -3.17
C ASN A 251 -10.99 -10.04 -1.90
N ILE A 252 -11.96 -10.94 -1.95
CA ILE A 252 -12.32 -11.80 -0.83
C ILE A 252 -11.94 -13.23 -1.19
N LEU A 253 -11.17 -13.85 -0.30
CA LEU A 253 -10.97 -15.29 -0.25
C LEU A 253 -11.70 -15.84 0.96
N SER A 254 -12.62 -16.76 0.68
CA SER A 254 -13.58 -17.29 1.64
C SER A 254 -12.87 -17.77 2.91
N ASN A 255 -13.26 -17.18 4.05
CA ASN A 255 -12.73 -17.50 5.40
C ASN A 255 -11.20 -17.53 5.54
N THR A 256 -10.44 -16.92 4.63
CA THR A 256 -8.97 -17.01 4.62
C THR A 256 -8.29 -15.65 4.59
N LEU A 257 -8.64 -14.80 3.62
CA LEU A 257 -7.91 -13.55 3.39
C LEU A 257 -8.82 -12.47 2.78
N LEU A 258 -8.67 -11.25 3.26
CA LEU A 258 -9.16 -10.04 2.62
C LEU A 258 -7.99 -9.32 1.97
N HIS A 259 -8.08 -9.05 0.67
CA HIS A 259 -7.06 -8.36 -0.10
C HIS A 259 -7.62 -7.07 -0.69
N LEU A 260 -7.09 -5.94 -0.24
CA LEU A 260 -7.49 -4.61 -0.71
C LEU A 260 -6.42 -4.10 -1.68
N VAL A 261 -6.83 -3.65 -2.87
CA VAL A 261 -5.91 -3.13 -3.89
C VAL A 261 -6.34 -1.72 -4.29
N LEU A 262 -5.44 -0.77 -4.13
CA LEU A 262 -5.61 0.60 -4.58
C LEU A 262 -4.59 0.91 -5.66
N VAL A 263 -5.03 1.44 -6.80
CA VAL A 263 -4.15 1.83 -7.90
C VAL A 263 -4.43 3.27 -8.30
N HIS A 264 -3.36 4.05 -8.42
CA HIS A 264 -3.43 5.44 -8.84
C HIS A 264 -2.11 5.89 -9.47
N ASP A 265 -2.17 6.46 -10.68
CA ASP A 265 -1.03 7.05 -11.42
C ASP A 265 0.27 6.21 -11.40
N GLY A 266 0.16 4.89 -11.62
CA GLY A 266 1.31 3.99 -11.69
C GLY A 266 1.89 3.58 -10.33
N ILE A 267 1.26 3.98 -9.23
CA ILE A 267 1.49 3.47 -7.88
C ILE A 267 0.34 2.52 -7.53
N SER A 268 0.67 1.33 -7.04
CA SER A 268 -0.28 0.39 -6.47
C SER A 268 0.02 0.16 -5.00
N LEU A 269 -1.02 0.01 -4.19
CA LEU A 269 -0.95 -0.32 -2.78
C LEU A 269 -1.87 -1.51 -2.53
N GLN A 270 -1.28 -2.60 -2.09
CA GLN A 270 -1.96 -3.84 -1.76
C GLN A 270 -1.86 -4.09 -0.26
N TYR A 271 -2.98 -4.40 0.37
CA TYR A 271 -3.06 -4.70 1.79
C TYR A 271 -3.77 -6.03 2.01
N PHE A 272 -3.12 -6.93 2.72
CA PHE A 272 -3.57 -8.29 2.95
C PHE A 272 -3.93 -8.44 4.43
N ILE A 273 -5.18 -8.75 4.74
CA ILE A 273 -5.66 -8.98 6.11
C ILE A 273 -6.10 -10.44 6.24
N PRO A 274 -5.42 -11.26 7.06
CA PRO A 274 -5.84 -12.64 7.29
C PRO A 274 -7.14 -12.70 8.08
N ALA A 275 -7.89 -13.78 7.85
CA ALA A 275 -9.13 -14.04 8.57
C ALA A 275 -8.87 -14.28 10.07
N SER A 276 -9.85 -13.91 10.92
CA SER A 276 -9.77 -13.93 12.39
C SER A 276 -10.92 -14.69 13.06
#